data_AF-Q8MJG2-F1
#
_entry.id   AF-Q8MJG2-F1
#
_cell.length_a   1.000
_cell.length_b   1.000
_cell.length_c   1.000
_cell.angle_alpha   90.00
_cell.angle_beta   90.00
_cell.angle_gamma   90.00
#
_symmetry.space_group_name_H-M   'P 1'
#
loop_
_entity.id
_entity.type
_entity.pdbx_description
1 polymer ?
#
loop_
_entity_poly.entity_id
_entity_poly.type
_entity_poly.pdbx_seq_one_letter_code
_entity_poly.pdbx_strand_id
1 'polypeptide(L)' 'PYDCSNFDKEFLNEKPRLSFADRALINSMDQNMFRNFSFMNPGMERLIS' A
#
# COMPACT_ATOMS: atom_id res chain seq x y z
N PRO A 1 20.24 2.92 9.09
CA PRO A 1 18.81 2.60 9.37
C PRO A 1 18.09 1.79 8.26
N TYR A 2 18.63 1.75 7.04
CA TYR A 2 18.03 1.07 5.87
C TYR A 2 18.58 -0.36 5.63
N ASP A 3 19.13 -1.00 6.66
CA ASP A 3 19.57 -2.38 6.54
C ASP A 3 18.36 -3.32 6.44
N CYS A 4 18.47 -4.33 5.58
CA CYS A 4 17.43 -5.32 5.34
C CYS A 4 17.85 -6.74 5.73
N SER A 5 18.93 -6.91 6.49
CA SER A 5 19.48 -8.22 6.83
C SER A 5 18.53 -9.15 7.58
N ASN A 6 17.55 -8.59 8.29
CA ASN A 6 16.53 -9.32 9.06
C ASN A 6 15.26 -9.64 8.26
N PHE A 7 15.23 -9.39 6.95
CA PHE A 7 14.12 -9.78 6.08
C PHE A 7 14.48 -11.01 5.25
N ASP A 8 13.51 -11.88 5.02
CA ASP A 8 13.70 -13.06 4.19
C ASP A 8 14.03 -12.68 2.73
N LYS A 9 15.02 -13.39 2.17
CA LYS A 9 15.53 -13.11 0.82
C LYS A 9 14.48 -13.32 -0.27
N GLU A 10 13.46 -14.14 -0.03
CA GLU A 10 12.37 -14.35 -1.00
C GLU A 10 11.70 -13.02 -1.36
N PHE A 11 11.35 -12.19 -0.37
CA PHE A 11 10.77 -10.87 -0.60
C PHE A 11 11.78 -9.87 -1.16
N LEU A 12 13.03 -9.91 -0.71
CA LEU A 12 14.07 -8.96 -1.14
C LEU A 12 14.55 -9.22 -2.58
N ASN A 13 14.47 -10.45 -3.05
CA ASN A 13 14.87 -10.84 -4.41
C ASN A 13 13.80 -10.47 -5.44
N GLU A 14 12.53 -10.38 -5.04
CA GLU A 14 11.46 -9.89 -5.91
C GLU A 14 11.58 -8.37 -6.08
N LYS A 15 11.65 -7.90 -7.32
CA LYS A 15 11.59 -6.46 -7.60
C LYS A 15 10.20 -5.92 -7.24
N PRO A 16 10.11 -4.76 -6.56
CA PRO A 16 8.82 -4.18 -6.18
C PRO A 16 7.97 -3.89 -7.41
N ARG A 17 6.71 -4.36 -7.39
CA ARG A 17 5.74 -4.19 -8.47
C ARG A 17 4.31 -4.09 -7.93
N LEU A 18 3.46 -3.36 -8.66
CA LEU A 18 2.02 -3.38 -8.44
C LEU A 18 1.38 -4.41 -9.37
N SER A 19 0.61 -5.32 -8.81
CA SER A 19 -0.15 -6.29 -9.59
C SER A 19 -1.37 -5.65 -10.24
N PHE A 20 -1.84 -6.24 -11.35
CA PHE A 20 -3.13 -5.88 -11.92
C PHE A 20 -4.27 -6.35 -11.02
N ALA A 21 -5.38 -5.61 -11.06
CA ALA A 21 -6.62 -5.98 -10.39
C ALA A 21 -7.71 -6.29 -11.41
N ASP A 22 -8.68 -7.10 -10.98
CA ASP A 22 -9.85 -7.41 -11.81
C ASP A 22 -10.75 -6.18 -11.93
N ARG A 23 -10.82 -5.63 -13.14
CA ARG A 23 -11.61 -4.44 -13.46
C ARG A 23 -13.11 -4.68 -13.32
N ALA A 24 -13.60 -5.85 -13.70
CA ALA A 24 -15.03 -6.15 -13.60
C ALA A 24 -15.46 -6.25 -12.14
N LEU A 25 -14.61 -6.84 -11.30
CA LEU A 25 -14.83 -6.90 -9.86
C LEU A 25 -14.79 -5.50 -9.22
N ILE A 26 -13.77 -4.70 -9.50
CA ILE A 26 -13.66 -3.33 -8.96
C ILE A 26 -14.87 -2.49 -9.33
N ASN A 27 -15.33 -2.58 -10.58
CA ASN A 27 -16.46 -1.79 -11.06
C ASN A 27 -17.81 -2.21 -10.47
N SER A 28 -17.96 -3.48 -10.09
CA SER A 28 -19.20 -4.01 -9.51
C SER A 28 -19.23 -3.95 -7.98
N MET A 29 -18.07 -3.71 -7.36
CA MET A 29 -17.94 -3.52 -5.92
C MET A 29 -18.60 -2.20 -5.46
N ASP A 30 -19.21 -2.22 -4.26
CA ASP A 30 -19.69 -1.00 -3.60
C ASP A 30 -18.50 -0.05 -3.37
N GLN A 31 -18.55 1.12 -4.01
CA GLN A 31 -17.49 2.12 -3.92
C GLN A 31 -17.36 2.74 -2.53
N ASN A 32 -18.32 2.52 -1.63
CA ASN A 32 -18.23 2.95 -0.23
C ASN A 32 -17.65 1.89 0.70
N MET A 33 -17.23 0.73 0.18
CA MET A 33 -16.68 -0.36 1.00
C MET A 33 -15.48 0.08 1.85
N PHE A 34 -14.72 1.06 1.38
CA PHE A 34 -13.57 1.64 2.08
C PHE A 34 -13.83 3.06 2.59
N ARG A 35 -15.10 3.45 2.81
CA ARG A 35 -15.44 4.76 3.40
C ARG A 35 -14.76 4.91 4.76
N ASN A 36 -14.16 6.07 5.00
CA ASN A 36 -13.39 6.40 6.22
C ASN A 36 -12.10 5.57 6.41
N PHE A 37 -11.58 4.93 5.36
CA PHE A 37 -10.31 4.20 5.43
C PHE A 37 -9.10 5.12 5.61
N SER A 38 -9.11 6.28 4.96
CA SER A 38 -7.99 7.23 5.01
C SER A 38 -7.84 7.83 6.41
N PHE A 39 -6.65 7.66 6.99
CA PHE A 39 -6.22 8.30 8.23
C PHE A 39 -4.85 8.94 8.02
N MET A 40 -4.64 10.14 8.58
CA MET A 40 -3.35 10.83 8.52
C MET A 40 -2.92 11.26 9.92
N ASN A 41 -1.70 10.86 10.30
CA ASN A 41 -1.07 11.31 11.53
C ASN A 41 -0.55 12.76 11.36
N PRO A 42 -0.76 13.68 12.33
CA PRO A 42 -0.26 15.06 12.24
C PRO A 42 1.26 15.20 12.04
N GLY A 43 2.05 14.23 12.52
CA GLY A 43 3.49 14.17 12.25
C GLY A 43 3.80 13.92 10.77
N MET A 44 2.97 13.12 10.08
CA MET A 44 3.12 12.87 8.64
C MET A 44 2.72 14.10 7.82
N GLU A 45 1.70 14.85 8.26
CA GLU A 45 1.28 16.10 7.60
C GLU A 45 2.46 17.06 7.44
N ARG A 46 3.29 17.20 8.47
CA ARG A 46 4.50 18.05 8.44
C ARG A 46 5.62 17.56 7.51
N LEU A 47 5.64 16.27 7.17
CA LEU A 47 6.65 15.69 6.28
C LEU A 47 6.26 15.83 4.80
N ILE A 48 4.96 15.99 4.53
CA ILE A 48 4.42 16.11 3.17
C ILE A 48 4.24 17.57 2.74
N SER A 49 3.96 18.48 3.69
CA SER A 49 3.79 19.93 3.46
C SER A 49 5.08 20.63 3.00
#